data_AF-A0A210PEL3-F1
#
_entry.id   AF-A0A210PEL3-F1
#
_cell.length_a   1.000
_cell.length_b   1.000
_cell.length_c   1.000
_cell.angle_alpha   90.00
_cell.angle_beta   90.00
_cell.angle_gamma   90.00
#
_symmetry.space_group_name_H-M   'P 1'
#
loop_
_entity.id
_entity.type
_entity.pdbx_description
1 polymer ?
#
loop_
_entity_poly.entity_id
_entity_poly.type
_entity_poly.pdbx_seq_one_letter_code
_entity_poly.pdbx_strand_id
1 'polypeptide(L)'
;MKIVEESIRVSLTTTPPWSPGRRDTGEAVIGVTLADPDVYRGKFHVHYQAKVLSMNIDVLAALGQDPDLTSVEWASGKLAHYVIGIVAARQEQTPSSFYGYNLVSILQKQLILSEDQFRKNRFKLSWMAIALCQQNATFDQKFEDILTANPGTYYYGIDEASMITMACLCLNTTGCSSAANAAEKFVSENLKTGLNVYSLGLGAQALIATGKTSYLPQIQKAIKWKGYNPRKLGYKLIFGQ
;
A
#
# COMPACT_ATOMS: atom_id res chain seq x y z
N MET A 1 17.54 4.31 15.52
CA MET A 1 17.40 5.54 14.70
C MET A 1 18.29 5.51 13.45
N LYS A 2 19.60 5.24 13.55
CA LYS A 2 20.51 5.17 12.39
C LYS A 2 20.07 4.24 11.24
N ILE A 3 19.47 3.08 11.53
CA ILE A 3 19.02 2.12 10.50
C ILE A 3 17.81 2.67 9.72
N VAL A 4 16.81 3.27 10.39
CA VAL A 4 15.66 3.92 9.74
C VAL A 4 16.14 5.02 8.80
N GLU A 5 17.05 5.86 9.31
CA GLU A 5 17.61 6.99 8.56
C GLU A 5 18.35 6.52 7.30
N GLU A 6 19.12 5.45 7.41
CA GLU A 6 19.83 4.84 6.29
C GLU A 6 18.87 4.19 5.28
N SER A 7 17.83 3.49 5.76
CA SER A 7 16.79 2.94 4.90
C SER A 7 16.02 4.02 4.13
N ILE A 8 15.70 5.15 4.79
CA ILE A 8 15.10 6.32 4.13
C ILE A 8 16.04 6.87 3.06
N ARG A 9 17.32 7.08 3.41
CA ARG A 9 18.32 7.58 2.47
C ARG A 9 18.45 6.69 1.24
N VAL A 10 18.62 5.38 1.42
CA VAL A 10 18.72 4.42 0.31
C VAL A 10 17.46 4.48 -0.56
N SER A 11 16.27 4.36 0.04
CA SER A 11 15.00 4.36 -0.69
C SER A 11 14.79 5.62 -1.54
N LEU A 12 15.24 6.78 -1.04
CA LEU A 12 15.09 8.06 -1.74
C LEU A 12 16.18 8.31 -2.79
N THR A 13 17.39 7.81 -2.58
CA THR A 13 18.55 8.08 -3.46
C THR A 13 18.76 7.03 -4.55
N THR A 14 18.26 5.81 -4.37
CA THR A 14 18.33 4.77 -5.41
C THR A 14 17.10 4.84 -6.29
N THR A 15 17.29 5.13 -7.58
CA THR A 15 16.25 4.99 -8.60
C THR A 15 16.85 4.22 -9.77
N PRO A 16 16.39 2.99 -10.06
CA PRO A 16 16.86 2.25 -11.22
C PRO A 16 16.41 2.95 -12.51
N PRO A 17 17.02 2.64 -13.68
CA PRO A 17 16.56 3.15 -14.96
C PRO A 17 15.05 2.96 -15.15
N TRP A 18 14.42 3.89 -15.87
CA TRP A 18 12.99 3.81 -16.12
C TRP A 18 12.65 2.55 -16.93
N SER A 19 11.60 1.85 -16.51
CA SER A 19 10.97 0.79 -17.30
C SER A 19 9.48 0.68 -16.97
N PRO A 20 8.65 0.14 -17.89
CA PRO A 20 7.23 -0.09 -17.62
C PRO A 20 6.98 -0.98 -16.38
N GLY A 21 7.89 -1.89 -16.06
CA GLY A 21 7.79 -2.76 -14.88
C GLY A 21 8.21 -2.13 -13.55
N ARG A 22 8.78 -0.92 -13.56
CA ARG A 22 9.33 -0.24 -12.38
C ARG A 22 8.26 0.14 -11.36
N ARG A 23 8.45 -0.18 -10.07
CA ARG A 23 7.51 0.11 -8.96
C ARG A 23 8.12 0.88 -7.78
N ASP A 24 9.45 1.02 -7.76
CA ASP A 24 10.18 1.52 -6.60
C ASP A 24 9.81 2.95 -6.22
N THR A 25 9.41 3.78 -7.18
CA THR A 25 9.11 5.20 -6.91
C THR A 25 7.87 5.36 -6.04
N GLY A 26 6.75 4.71 -6.39
CA GLY A 26 5.54 4.69 -5.57
C GLY A 26 5.75 3.99 -4.23
N GLU A 27 6.36 2.81 -4.24
CA GLU A 27 6.62 2.03 -3.01
C GLU A 27 7.55 2.77 -2.03
N ALA A 28 8.59 3.45 -2.53
CA ALA A 28 9.50 4.24 -1.70
C ALA A 28 8.80 5.45 -1.08
N VAL A 29 7.96 6.17 -1.84
CA VAL A 29 7.18 7.30 -1.31
C VAL A 29 6.26 6.84 -0.19
N ILE A 30 5.50 5.76 -0.41
CA ILE A 30 4.64 5.17 0.61
C ILE A 30 5.48 4.78 1.84
N GLY A 31 6.48 3.93 1.66
CA GLY A 31 7.27 3.39 2.76
C GLY A 31 7.96 4.46 3.60
N VAL A 32 8.53 5.49 2.96
CA VAL A 32 9.20 6.59 3.65
C VAL A 32 8.21 7.48 4.39
N THR A 33 7.05 7.82 3.79
CA THR A 33 6.02 8.59 4.49
C THR A 33 5.47 7.85 5.71
N LEU A 34 5.32 6.53 5.64
CA LEU A 34 4.90 5.75 6.81
C LEU A 34 5.98 5.70 7.89
N ALA A 35 7.25 5.61 7.50
CA ALA A 35 8.36 5.55 8.44
C ALA A 35 8.65 6.92 9.11
N ASP A 36 8.49 8.00 8.36
CA ASP A 36 8.70 9.38 8.80
C ASP A 36 7.61 10.29 8.20
N PRO A 37 6.49 10.49 8.92
CA PRO A 37 5.39 11.33 8.46
C PRO A 37 5.80 12.77 8.16
N ASP A 38 6.91 13.26 8.74
CA ASP A 38 7.41 14.62 8.59
C ASP A 38 8.59 14.73 7.61
N VAL A 39 8.87 13.67 6.84
CA VAL A 39 9.99 13.63 5.87
C VAL A 39 9.99 14.82 4.91
N TYR A 40 8.82 15.34 4.54
CA TYR A 40 8.63 16.48 3.65
C TYR A 40 9.12 17.81 4.23
N ARG A 41 9.33 17.90 5.54
CA ARG A 41 9.96 19.03 6.24
C ARG A 41 11.29 18.65 6.91
N GLY A 42 11.69 17.39 6.79
CA GLY A 42 12.84 16.82 7.48
C GLY A 42 14.15 16.95 6.72
N LYS A 43 15.17 16.27 7.25
CA LYS A 43 16.53 16.23 6.71
C LYS A 43 16.59 15.76 5.25
N PHE A 44 15.68 14.86 4.86
CA PHE A 44 15.65 14.27 3.51
C PHE A 44 14.60 14.90 2.59
N HIS A 45 14.03 16.07 2.92
CA HIS A 45 12.92 16.65 2.17
C HIS A 45 13.23 16.83 0.67
N VAL A 46 14.45 17.25 0.30
CA VAL A 46 14.84 17.41 -1.11
C VAL A 46 14.81 16.08 -1.86
N HIS A 47 15.38 15.03 -1.27
CA HIS A 47 15.37 13.70 -1.88
C HIS A 47 13.98 13.09 -1.93
N TYR A 48 13.15 13.36 -0.91
CA TYR A 48 11.75 12.97 -0.89
C TYR A 48 10.98 13.64 -2.03
N GLN A 49 11.09 14.97 -2.17
CA GLN A 49 10.45 15.71 -3.27
C GLN A 49 10.93 15.24 -4.65
N ALA A 50 12.23 14.99 -4.83
CA ALA A 50 12.77 14.44 -6.07
C ALA A 50 12.20 13.05 -6.40
N LYS A 51 12.03 12.20 -5.37
CA LYS A 51 11.42 10.88 -5.53
C LYS A 51 9.94 10.97 -5.90
N VAL A 52 9.19 11.88 -5.27
CA VAL A 52 7.78 12.12 -5.63
C VAL A 52 7.66 12.68 -7.05
N LEU A 53 8.55 13.60 -7.47
CA LEU A 53 8.58 14.08 -8.85
C LEU A 53 8.86 12.94 -9.84
N SER A 54 9.79 12.04 -9.50
CA SER A 54 10.11 10.87 -10.33
C SER A 54 8.90 9.95 -10.46
N MET A 55 8.16 9.72 -9.37
CA MET A 55 6.89 8.99 -9.38
C MET A 55 5.87 9.66 -10.32
N ASN A 56 5.72 10.98 -10.28
CA ASN A 56 4.78 11.70 -11.14
C ASN A 56 5.17 11.59 -12.63
N ILE A 57 6.47 11.73 -12.93
CA ILE A 57 7.01 11.57 -14.29
C ILE A 57 6.73 10.17 -14.83
N ASP A 58 6.84 9.12 -14.00
CA ASP A 58 6.57 7.74 -14.43
C ASP A 58 5.13 7.54 -14.90
N VAL A 59 4.18 8.10 -14.16
CA VAL A 59 2.75 8.03 -14.51
C VAL A 59 2.48 8.85 -15.76
N LEU A 60 2.98 10.09 -15.82
CA LEU A 60 2.79 10.97 -16.98
C LEU A 60 3.40 10.39 -18.26
N ALA A 61 4.60 9.82 -18.18
CA ALA A 61 5.26 9.17 -19.31
C ALA A 61 4.45 7.97 -19.81
N ALA A 62 3.86 7.19 -18.91
CA ALA A 62 3.01 6.07 -19.28
C ALA A 62 1.67 6.54 -19.88
N LEU A 63 1.03 7.55 -19.30
CA LEU A 63 -0.20 8.14 -19.82
C LEU A 63 -0.03 8.77 -21.21
N GLY A 64 1.17 9.31 -21.50
CA GLY A 64 1.50 9.82 -22.82
C GLY A 64 1.58 8.73 -23.90
N GLN A 65 1.83 7.47 -23.51
CA GLN A 65 1.88 6.32 -24.42
C GLN A 65 0.55 5.56 -24.46
N ASP A 66 -0.10 5.40 -23.31
CA ASP A 66 -1.37 4.70 -23.12
C ASP A 66 -2.23 5.48 -22.11
N PRO A 67 -3.15 6.33 -22.59
CA PRO A 67 -3.98 7.18 -21.74
C PRO A 67 -4.90 6.43 -20.76
N ASP A 68 -5.21 5.16 -21.06
CA ASP A 68 -6.05 4.29 -20.22
C ASP A 68 -5.21 3.28 -19.40
N LEU A 69 -3.88 3.32 -19.53
CA LEU A 69 -2.93 2.44 -18.82
C LEU A 69 -3.37 0.96 -18.83
N THR A 70 -3.77 0.47 -20.00
CA THR A 70 -4.35 -0.85 -20.24
C THR A 70 -3.36 -2.01 -20.16
N SER A 71 -2.05 -1.71 -20.18
CA SER A 71 -1.00 -2.73 -20.06
C SER A 71 -1.15 -3.54 -18.76
N VAL A 72 -0.82 -4.84 -18.83
CA VAL A 72 -0.92 -5.75 -17.68
C VAL A 72 -0.06 -5.27 -16.50
N GLU A 73 1.08 -4.65 -16.77
CA GLU A 73 1.96 -4.09 -15.74
C GLU A 73 1.24 -3.04 -14.90
N TRP A 74 0.51 -2.13 -15.55
CA TRP A 74 -0.24 -1.05 -14.90
C TRP A 74 -1.51 -1.55 -14.24
N ALA A 75 -2.30 -2.34 -14.98
CA ALA A 75 -3.59 -2.84 -14.53
C ALA A 75 -3.49 -3.86 -13.39
N SER A 76 -2.35 -4.54 -13.24
CA SER A 76 -2.15 -5.55 -12.19
C SER A 76 -1.72 -4.99 -10.81
N GLY A 77 -2.22 -3.79 -10.47
CA GLY A 77 -2.05 -3.15 -9.17
C GLY A 77 -0.92 -2.12 -9.10
N LYS A 78 -0.13 -1.92 -10.16
CA LYS A 78 0.91 -0.87 -10.17
C LYS A 78 0.28 0.51 -10.10
N LEU A 79 -0.78 0.80 -10.86
CA LEU A 79 -1.44 2.11 -10.78
C LEU A 79 -1.94 2.39 -9.36
N ALA A 80 -2.46 1.38 -8.66
CA ALA A 80 -2.88 1.51 -7.27
C ALA A 80 -1.74 1.99 -6.35
N HIS A 81 -0.52 1.44 -6.50
CA HIS A 81 0.65 1.93 -5.75
C HIS A 81 0.92 3.41 -5.97
N TYR A 82 0.81 3.87 -7.21
CA TYR A 82 1.04 5.28 -7.53
C TYR A 82 -0.06 6.18 -6.99
N VAL A 83 -1.33 5.77 -7.08
CA VAL A 83 -2.47 6.48 -6.46
C VAL A 83 -2.24 6.63 -4.95
N ILE A 84 -1.89 5.55 -4.26
CA ILE A 84 -1.60 5.57 -2.81
C ILE A 84 -0.38 6.46 -2.52
N GLY A 85 0.66 6.40 -3.35
CA GLY A 85 1.86 7.24 -3.22
C GLY A 85 1.56 8.73 -3.36
N ILE A 86 0.71 9.12 -4.31
CA ILE A 86 0.26 10.51 -4.50
C ILE A 86 -0.49 10.99 -3.25
N VAL A 87 -1.40 10.17 -2.72
CA VAL A 87 -2.13 10.48 -1.48
C VAL A 87 -1.17 10.63 -0.30
N ALA A 88 -0.23 9.69 -0.16
CA ALA A 88 0.77 9.71 0.92
C ALA A 88 1.66 10.96 0.84
N ALA A 89 2.01 11.41 -0.37
CA ALA A 89 2.84 12.58 -0.58
C ALA A 89 2.17 13.92 -0.24
N ARG A 90 0.84 13.93 -0.02
CA ARG A 90 0.06 15.14 0.33
C ARG A 90 0.37 16.34 -0.57
N GLN A 91 0.50 16.06 -1.87
CA GLN A 91 0.74 17.10 -2.87
C GLN A 91 -0.58 17.83 -3.20
N GLU A 92 -0.45 18.96 -3.90
CA GLU A 92 -1.61 19.65 -4.48
C GLU A 92 -2.30 18.80 -5.55
N GLN A 93 -1.51 18.03 -6.32
CA GLN A 93 -2.04 17.07 -7.28
C GLN A 93 -2.72 15.92 -6.55
N THR A 94 -4.01 15.75 -6.77
CA THR A 94 -4.78 14.60 -6.27
C THR A 94 -4.91 13.53 -7.35
N PRO A 95 -5.11 12.25 -7.01
CA PRO A 95 -5.30 11.21 -8.02
C PRO A 95 -6.48 11.47 -8.98
N SER A 96 -7.55 12.15 -8.54
CA SER A 96 -8.70 12.48 -9.39
C SER A 96 -8.47 13.67 -10.32
N SER A 97 -7.44 14.47 -10.07
CA SER A 97 -7.10 15.69 -10.83
C SER A 97 -5.62 15.75 -11.20
N PHE A 98 -4.99 14.61 -11.44
CA PHE A 98 -3.56 14.45 -11.64
C PHE A 98 -3.14 14.98 -13.01
N TYR A 99 -2.60 16.20 -13.08
CA TYR A 99 -2.12 16.83 -14.33
C TYR A 99 -3.11 16.74 -15.50
N GLY A 100 -4.42 16.91 -15.23
CA GLY A 100 -5.49 16.81 -16.24
C GLY A 100 -6.03 15.40 -16.47
N TYR A 101 -5.49 14.38 -15.81
CA TYR A 101 -5.96 13.00 -15.85
C TYR A 101 -6.69 12.63 -14.56
N ASN A 102 -7.69 11.76 -14.69
CA ASN A 102 -8.38 11.16 -13.55
C ASN A 102 -7.89 9.72 -13.35
N LEU A 103 -6.85 9.56 -12.52
CA LEU A 103 -6.27 8.24 -12.24
C LEU A 103 -7.24 7.32 -11.51
N VAL A 104 -8.18 7.87 -10.74
CA VAL A 104 -9.20 7.09 -10.03
C VAL A 104 -10.15 6.42 -11.03
N SER A 105 -10.61 7.15 -12.05
CA SER A 105 -11.43 6.58 -13.12
C SER A 105 -10.67 5.52 -13.93
N ILE A 106 -9.39 5.75 -14.22
CA ILE A 106 -8.54 4.76 -14.90
C ILE A 106 -8.41 3.50 -14.03
N LEU A 107 -8.17 3.65 -12.73
CA LEU A 107 -8.06 2.55 -11.77
C LEU A 107 -9.35 1.72 -11.70
N GLN A 108 -10.53 2.36 -11.72
CA GLN A 108 -11.82 1.65 -11.75
C GLN A 108 -12.01 0.86 -13.06
N LYS A 109 -11.64 1.42 -14.22
CA LYS A 109 -11.66 0.68 -15.50
C LYS A 109 -10.74 -0.53 -15.45
N GLN A 110 -9.53 -0.38 -14.93
CA GLN A 110 -8.57 -1.47 -14.79
C GLN A 110 -9.08 -2.60 -13.90
N LEU A 111 -9.82 -2.26 -12.83
CA LEU A 111 -10.45 -3.23 -11.94
C LEU A 111 -11.37 -4.18 -12.73
N ILE A 112 -12.17 -3.63 -13.64
CA ILE A 112 -13.08 -4.36 -14.53
C ILE A 112 -12.29 -5.19 -15.55
N LEU A 113 -11.32 -4.59 -16.22
CA LEU A 113 -10.54 -5.25 -17.29
C LEU A 113 -9.65 -6.38 -16.78
N SER A 114 -9.22 -6.33 -15.52
CA SER A 114 -8.27 -7.30 -14.94
C SER A 114 -8.91 -8.27 -13.94
N GLU A 115 -10.24 -8.44 -13.99
CA GLU A 115 -10.99 -9.30 -13.06
C GLU A 115 -10.38 -10.70 -12.91
N ASP A 116 -10.09 -11.38 -14.03
CA ASP A 116 -9.53 -12.74 -14.01
C ASP A 116 -8.17 -12.82 -13.29
N GLN A 117 -7.39 -11.75 -13.33
CA GLN A 117 -6.13 -11.67 -12.59
C GLN A 117 -6.39 -11.50 -11.09
N PHE A 118 -7.35 -10.65 -10.71
CA PHE A 118 -7.69 -10.41 -9.32
C PHE A 118 -8.34 -11.61 -8.64
N ARG A 119 -9.09 -12.43 -9.37
CA ARG A 119 -9.58 -13.73 -8.88
C ARG A 119 -8.44 -14.68 -8.47
N LYS A 120 -7.28 -14.59 -9.14
CA LYS A 120 -6.09 -15.41 -8.85
C LYS A 120 -5.16 -14.77 -7.82
N ASN A 121 -5.28 -13.46 -7.60
CA ASN A 121 -4.34 -12.71 -6.78
C ASN A 121 -5.04 -11.61 -5.99
N ARG A 122 -5.59 -11.99 -4.82
CA ARG A 122 -6.24 -11.04 -3.92
C ARG A 122 -5.27 -10.07 -3.26
N PHE A 123 -3.97 -10.38 -3.21
CA PHE A 123 -2.95 -9.42 -2.77
C PHE A 123 -2.91 -8.19 -3.69
N LYS A 124 -2.91 -8.40 -5.01
CA LYS A 124 -3.02 -7.31 -6.00
C LYS A 124 -4.37 -6.59 -5.92
N LEU A 125 -5.46 -7.33 -5.73
CA LEU A 125 -6.79 -6.74 -5.57
C LEU A 125 -6.87 -5.83 -4.34
N SER A 126 -6.22 -6.23 -3.25
CA SER A 126 -6.17 -5.45 -2.02
C SER A 126 -5.53 -4.07 -2.23
N TRP A 127 -4.51 -3.96 -3.10
CA TRP A 127 -3.95 -2.66 -3.47
C TRP A 127 -4.99 -1.77 -4.16
N MET A 128 -5.79 -2.32 -5.07
CA MET A 128 -6.88 -1.59 -5.74
C MET A 128 -7.91 -1.11 -4.71
N ALA A 129 -8.32 -1.99 -3.80
CA ALA A 129 -9.28 -1.68 -2.75
C ALA A 129 -8.79 -0.55 -1.83
N ILE A 130 -7.53 -0.60 -1.39
CA ILE A 130 -6.93 0.46 -0.58
C ILE A 130 -6.90 1.78 -1.35
N ALA A 131 -6.40 1.76 -2.59
CA ALA A 131 -6.30 2.95 -3.42
C ALA A 131 -7.66 3.62 -3.66
N LEU A 132 -8.71 2.84 -3.98
CA LEU A 132 -10.06 3.37 -4.20
C LEU A 132 -10.70 3.87 -2.90
N CYS A 133 -10.56 3.11 -1.81
CA CYS A 133 -11.06 3.50 -0.51
C CYS A 133 -10.47 4.84 -0.04
N GLN A 134 -9.15 5.04 -0.19
CA GLN A 134 -8.48 6.29 0.15
C GLN A 134 -8.97 7.50 -0.66
N GLN A 135 -9.65 7.26 -1.77
CA GLN A 135 -10.23 8.29 -2.63
C GLN A 135 -11.74 8.44 -2.43
N ASN A 136 -12.31 7.75 -1.43
CA ASN A 136 -13.77 7.61 -1.25
C ASN A 136 -14.47 7.20 -2.56
N ALA A 137 -13.78 6.40 -3.38
CA ALA A 137 -14.30 5.91 -4.64
C ALA A 137 -14.96 4.55 -4.46
N THR A 138 -15.97 4.27 -5.28
CA THR A 138 -16.70 3.00 -5.23
C THR A 138 -15.78 1.83 -5.52
N PHE A 139 -15.84 0.82 -4.65
CA PHE A 139 -15.29 -0.51 -4.87
C PHE A 139 -16.47 -1.49 -4.98
N ASP A 140 -16.77 -1.92 -6.21
CA ASP A 140 -18.00 -2.67 -6.47
C ASP A 140 -18.07 -3.98 -5.67
N GLN A 141 -19.29 -4.34 -5.24
CA GLN A 141 -19.54 -5.55 -4.43
C GLN A 141 -18.93 -6.81 -5.04
N LYS A 142 -18.96 -6.94 -6.38
CA LYS A 142 -18.35 -8.05 -7.10
C LYS A 142 -16.86 -8.24 -6.76
N PHE A 143 -16.10 -7.14 -6.63
CA PHE A 143 -14.68 -7.20 -6.28
C PHE A 143 -14.48 -7.37 -4.77
N GLU A 144 -15.39 -6.85 -3.95
CA GLU A 144 -15.43 -7.19 -2.52
C GLU A 144 -15.63 -8.70 -2.32
N ASP A 145 -16.54 -9.33 -3.06
CA ASP A 145 -16.77 -10.77 -2.98
C ASP A 145 -15.53 -11.57 -3.38
N ILE A 146 -14.78 -11.11 -4.39
CA ILE A 146 -13.49 -11.72 -4.76
C ILE A 146 -12.45 -11.52 -3.66
N LEU A 147 -12.37 -10.32 -3.08
CA LEU A 147 -11.42 -9.98 -2.02
C LEU A 147 -11.67 -10.80 -0.75
N THR A 148 -12.94 -11.02 -0.40
CA THR A 148 -13.39 -11.66 0.84
C THR A 148 -13.66 -13.16 0.68
N ALA A 149 -13.58 -13.71 -0.53
CA ALA A 149 -13.76 -15.14 -0.79
C ALA A 149 -12.83 -16.00 0.08
N ASN A 150 -13.28 -17.19 0.51
CA ASN A 150 -12.46 -18.19 1.23
C ASN A 150 -11.64 -17.62 2.40
N PRO A 151 -12.29 -17.03 3.42
CA PRO A 151 -11.59 -16.47 4.58
C PRO A 151 -10.75 -17.55 5.29
N GLY A 152 -9.53 -17.20 5.71
CA GLY A 152 -8.58 -18.13 6.35
C GLY A 152 -7.67 -18.89 5.40
N THR A 153 -7.92 -18.86 4.09
CA THR A 153 -7.03 -19.44 3.08
C THR A 153 -6.30 -18.33 2.34
N TYR A 154 -4.96 -18.32 2.35
CA TYR A 154 -4.15 -17.27 1.71
C TYR A 154 -3.01 -17.89 0.91
N TYR A 155 -3.09 -17.79 -0.42
CA TYR A 155 -2.13 -18.38 -1.35
C TYR A 155 -0.73 -17.76 -1.22
N TYR A 156 -0.67 -16.44 -1.00
CA TYR A 156 0.58 -15.72 -0.73
C TYR A 156 0.83 -15.52 0.77
N GLY A 157 0.22 -16.36 1.61
CA GLY A 157 0.48 -16.41 3.04
C GLY A 157 0.23 -15.09 3.77
N ILE A 158 1.17 -14.70 4.65
CA ILE A 158 1.02 -13.53 5.52
C ILE A 158 0.89 -12.24 4.72
N ASP A 159 1.49 -12.13 3.54
CA ASP A 159 1.47 -10.91 2.75
C ASP A 159 0.06 -10.61 2.23
N GLU A 160 -0.60 -11.63 1.67
CA GLU A 160 -1.99 -11.54 1.22
C GLU A 160 -2.96 -11.30 2.38
N ALA A 161 -2.82 -12.03 3.49
CA ALA A 161 -3.66 -11.83 4.67
C ALA A 161 -3.50 -10.41 5.23
N SER A 162 -2.28 -9.89 5.27
CA SER A 162 -2.00 -8.52 5.74
C SER A 162 -2.65 -7.46 4.86
N MET A 163 -2.53 -7.61 3.54
CA MET A 163 -3.15 -6.69 2.60
C MET A 163 -4.68 -6.75 2.65
N ILE A 164 -5.27 -7.94 2.75
CA ILE A 164 -6.73 -8.10 2.90
C ILE A 164 -7.20 -7.45 4.19
N THR A 165 -6.46 -7.62 5.30
CA THR A 165 -6.78 -6.97 6.58
C THR A 165 -6.84 -5.46 6.42
N MET A 166 -5.80 -4.83 5.85
CA MET A 166 -5.75 -3.38 5.64
C MET A 166 -6.81 -2.88 4.66
N ALA A 167 -7.05 -3.59 3.56
CA ALA A 167 -8.07 -3.24 2.58
C ALA A 167 -9.49 -3.29 3.17
N CYS A 168 -9.80 -4.36 3.89
CA CYS A 168 -11.11 -4.57 4.50
C CYS A 168 -11.38 -3.57 5.64
N LEU A 169 -10.36 -3.23 6.44
CA LEU A 169 -10.46 -2.18 7.45
C LEU A 169 -10.73 -0.80 6.81
N CYS A 170 -10.15 -0.54 5.63
CA CYS A 170 -10.42 0.69 4.90
C CYS A 170 -11.86 0.75 4.40
N LEU A 171 -12.30 -0.29 3.67
CA LEU A 171 -13.63 -0.35 3.07
C LEU A 171 -14.74 -0.34 4.12
N ASN A 172 -14.49 -0.95 5.29
CA ASN A 172 -15.37 -0.95 6.45
C ASN A 172 -16.82 -1.38 6.16
N THR A 173 -16.99 -2.35 5.26
CA THR A 173 -18.28 -2.98 4.93
C THR A 173 -18.54 -4.21 5.80
N THR A 174 -19.78 -4.70 5.82
CA THR A 174 -20.14 -5.91 6.57
C THR A 174 -19.41 -7.16 6.04
N GLY A 175 -19.27 -7.30 4.72
CA GLY A 175 -18.51 -8.40 4.10
C GLY A 175 -17.03 -8.35 4.51
N CYS A 176 -16.43 -7.17 4.40
CA CYS A 176 -15.05 -6.91 4.83
C CYS A 176 -14.80 -7.21 6.31
N SER A 177 -15.76 -6.95 7.20
CA SER A 177 -15.58 -7.12 8.65
C SER A 177 -15.20 -8.56 9.05
N SER A 178 -15.88 -9.56 8.46
CA SER A 178 -15.59 -10.97 8.76
C SER A 178 -14.26 -11.44 8.15
N ALA A 179 -13.98 -11.03 6.91
CA ALA A 179 -12.73 -11.35 6.22
C ALA A 179 -11.52 -10.71 6.90
N ALA A 180 -11.64 -9.45 7.36
CA ALA A 180 -10.62 -8.76 8.14
C ALA A 180 -10.28 -9.53 9.40
N ASN A 181 -11.28 -9.97 10.18
CA ASN A 181 -11.05 -10.74 11.40
C ASN A 181 -10.33 -12.07 11.14
N ALA A 182 -10.71 -12.80 10.08
CA ALA A 182 -10.06 -14.05 9.71
C ALA A 182 -8.60 -13.82 9.26
N ALA A 183 -8.37 -12.78 8.45
CA ALA A 183 -7.05 -12.43 7.94
C ALA A 183 -6.13 -11.92 9.05
N GLU A 184 -6.65 -11.04 9.91
CA GLU A 184 -5.97 -10.55 11.11
C GLU A 184 -5.54 -11.73 12.00
N LYS A 185 -6.45 -12.67 12.27
CA LYS A 185 -6.14 -13.85 13.07
C LYS A 185 -5.01 -14.65 12.43
N PHE A 186 -5.08 -14.93 11.14
CA PHE A 186 -4.02 -15.63 10.41
C PHE A 186 -2.67 -14.89 10.49
N VAL A 187 -2.66 -13.57 10.31
CA VAL A 187 -1.46 -12.74 10.47
C VAL A 187 -0.91 -12.88 11.88
N SER A 188 -1.76 -12.75 12.91
CA SER A 188 -1.34 -12.88 14.30
C SER A 188 -0.82 -14.28 14.65
N GLU A 189 -1.34 -15.35 14.07
CA GLU A 189 -0.85 -16.70 14.34
C GLU A 189 0.50 -16.99 13.65
N ASN A 190 0.77 -16.30 12.54
CA ASN A 190 1.94 -16.54 11.70
C ASN A 190 3.06 -15.48 11.85
N LEU A 191 2.80 -14.35 12.50
CA LEU A 191 3.79 -13.30 12.73
C LEU A 191 4.81 -13.74 13.80
N LYS A 192 5.94 -14.29 13.34
CA LYS A 192 7.02 -14.85 14.16
C LYS A 192 8.40 -14.39 13.70
N THR A 193 9.38 -14.49 14.59
CA THR A 193 10.79 -14.25 14.25
C THR A 193 11.27 -15.26 13.20
N GLY A 194 11.94 -14.79 12.13
CA GLY A 194 12.45 -15.64 11.04
C GLY A 194 11.66 -15.53 9.73
N LEU A 195 10.57 -14.77 9.70
CA LEU A 195 10.00 -14.29 8.44
C LEU A 195 10.99 -13.38 7.71
N ASN A 196 10.86 -13.31 6.38
CA ASN A 196 11.59 -12.30 5.63
C ASN A 196 11.14 -10.89 6.09
N VAL A 197 12.04 -9.92 5.96
CA VAL A 197 11.84 -8.56 6.49
C VAL A 197 10.64 -7.83 5.88
N TYR A 198 10.29 -8.15 4.63
CA TYR A 198 9.18 -7.53 3.91
C TYR A 198 7.83 -8.01 4.46
N SER A 199 7.66 -9.33 4.57
CA SER A 199 6.47 -9.96 5.13
C SER A 199 6.25 -9.62 6.59
N LEU A 200 7.34 -9.53 7.36
CA LEU A 200 7.30 -9.08 8.75
C LEU A 200 6.80 -7.64 8.88
N GLY A 201 7.31 -6.74 8.03
CA GLY A 201 6.90 -5.33 8.01
C GLY A 201 5.42 -5.18 7.67
N LEU A 202 4.95 -5.92 6.67
CA LEU A 202 3.56 -5.86 6.22
C LEU A 202 2.59 -6.44 7.25
N GLY A 203 2.93 -7.58 7.85
CA GLY A 203 2.14 -8.17 8.95
C GLY A 203 2.06 -7.27 10.18
N ALA A 204 3.16 -6.59 10.53
CA ALA A 204 3.14 -5.61 11.60
C ALA A 204 2.21 -4.42 11.28
N GLN A 205 2.26 -3.88 10.06
CA GLN A 205 1.36 -2.80 9.62
C GLN A 205 -0.11 -3.22 9.68
N ALA A 206 -0.44 -4.43 9.21
CA ALA A 206 -1.80 -4.94 9.28
C ALA A 206 -2.32 -5.05 10.71
N LEU A 207 -1.53 -5.61 11.65
CA LEU A 207 -1.93 -5.69 13.05
C LEU A 207 -2.03 -4.31 13.72
N ILE A 208 -1.15 -3.36 13.38
CA ILE A 208 -1.23 -1.99 13.89
C ILE A 208 -2.51 -1.30 13.41
N ALA A 209 -2.90 -1.50 12.15
CA ALA A 209 -4.09 -0.91 11.54
C ALA A 209 -5.40 -1.31 12.26
N THR A 210 -5.43 -2.46 12.94
CA THR A 210 -6.59 -2.90 13.74
C THR A 210 -6.83 -2.03 14.98
N GLY A 211 -5.86 -1.23 15.42
CA GLY A 211 -5.91 -0.46 16.67
C GLY A 211 -5.85 -1.31 17.95
N LYS A 212 -5.72 -2.64 17.86
CA LYS A 212 -5.70 -3.54 19.00
C LYS A 212 -4.32 -3.53 19.67
N THR A 213 -4.25 -2.95 20.87
CA THR A 213 -2.99 -2.83 21.64
C THR A 213 -2.41 -4.18 22.09
N SER A 214 -3.23 -5.24 22.12
CA SER A 214 -2.82 -6.61 22.45
C SER A 214 -1.76 -7.18 21.51
N TYR A 215 -1.65 -6.68 20.28
CA TYR A 215 -0.64 -7.12 19.32
C TYR A 215 0.73 -6.47 19.51
N LEU A 216 0.84 -5.37 20.28
CA LEU A 216 2.11 -4.66 20.45
C LEU A 216 3.26 -5.55 20.98
N PRO A 217 3.07 -6.40 22.01
CA PRO A 217 4.15 -7.27 22.49
C PRO A 217 4.61 -8.27 21.42
N GLN A 218 3.66 -8.81 20.65
CA GLN A 218 3.95 -9.74 19.57
C GLN A 218 4.75 -9.06 18.45
N ILE A 219 4.30 -7.88 18.00
CA ILE A 219 5.00 -7.09 16.98
C ILE A 219 6.42 -6.78 17.44
N GLN A 220 6.60 -6.30 18.68
CA GLN A 220 7.92 -6.01 19.23
C GLN A 220 8.82 -7.25 19.29
N LYS A 221 8.28 -8.40 19.71
CA LYS A 221 9.00 -9.68 19.75
C LYS A 221 9.41 -10.14 18.36
N ALA A 222 8.52 -10.03 17.37
CA ALA A 222 8.76 -10.46 16.00
C ALA A 222 9.81 -9.60 15.29
N ILE A 223 9.81 -8.28 15.53
CA ILE A 223 10.73 -7.34 14.88
C ILE A 223 12.12 -7.32 15.56
N LYS A 224 12.29 -7.78 16.81
CA LYS A 224 13.58 -7.79 17.55
C LYS A 224 14.39 -6.49 17.36
N TRP A 225 13.72 -5.34 17.24
CA TRP A 225 14.35 -4.08 16.85
C TRP A 225 14.60 -3.20 18.07
N LYS A 226 15.88 -3.02 18.43
CA LYS A 226 16.32 -1.99 19.37
C LYS A 226 16.18 -0.61 18.73
N GLY A 227 14.95 -0.09 18.65
CA GLY A 227 14.68 1.25 18.11
C GLY A 227 13.31 1.46 17.48
N TYR A 228 12.45 0.44 17.42
CA TYR A 228 11.07 0.59 16.96
C TYR A 228 10.24 1.29 18.05
N ASN A 229 9.80 2.53 17.81
CA ASN A 229 8.82 3.19 18.67
C ASN A 229 7.46 3.16 17.98
N PRO A 230 6.57 2.20 18.31
CA PRO A 230 5.25 2.11 17.71
C PRO A 230 4.38 3.36 17.96
N ARG A 231 4.70 4.20 18.95
CA ARG A 231 3.98 5.47 19.19
C ARG A 231 4.27 6.57 18.17
N LYS A 232 5.38 6.49 17.41
CA LYS A 232 5.69 7.46 16.33
C LYS A 232 5.00 7.14 15.01
N LEU A 233 4.55 5.89 14.82
CA LEU A 233 3.65 5.48 13.73
C LEU A 233 2.18 5.82 14.03
N GLY A 234 1.95 6.76 14.97
CA GLY A 234 0.65 7.07 15.52
C GLY A 234 -0.40 7.35 14.45
N TYR A 235 -1.43 6.50 14.44
CA TYR A 235 -2.84 6.78 14.19
C TYR A 235 -3.24 7.54 12.91
N LYS A 236 -2.30 7.80 11.99
CA LYS A 236 -2.52 8.44 10.67
C LYS A 236 -1.91 7.62 9.53
N LEU A 237 -1.84 6.30 9.70
CA LEU A 237 -1.48 5.39 8.62
C LEU A 237 -2.62 5.41 7.60
N ILE A 238 -2.46 6.11 6.48
CA ILE A 238 -3.14 5.90 5.16
C ILE A 238 -4.67 6.06 5.14
N PHE A 239 -5.36 5.89 6.26
CA PHE A 239 -6.78 6.02 6.49
C PHE A 239 -6.99 7.40 7.12
N GLY A 240 -6.95 8.42 6.26
CA GLY A 240 -7.33 9.77 6.66
C GLY A 240 -8.78 9.78 7.11
N GLN A 241 -8.98 9.80 8.43
CA GLN A 241 -10.00 10.65 9.04
C GLN A 241 -9.29 11.82 9.72
#